data_AF-A0A7S2YGD8-F1
#
_entry.id   AF-A0A7S2YGD8-F1
#
_cell.length_a   1.000
_cell.length_b   1.000
_cell.length_c   1.000
_cell.angle_alpha   90.00
_cell.angle_beta   90.00
_cell.angle_gamma   90.00
#
_symmetry.space_group_name_H-M   'P 1'
#
loop_
_entity.id
_entity.type
_entity.pdbx_description
1 polymer ?
#
loop_
_entity_poly.entity_id
_entity_poly.type
_entity_poly.pdbx_seq_one_letter_code
_entity_poly.pdbx_strand_id
1 'polypeptide(L)'
;SSGILLFIVFVLLNASPALDFFQDNLFGSEEVKSLSLWEGIHRSKFPVLAAGKWEEEQSSILNITSEHMKCLDQNRYANCRSRQNPRKVRQGYIVNSHGISIGSDPWVWKPKLAEYNTTLLYPGMIKNIISGKKIFLVGDSLTMQWYTSMTCQFQHKYGFSEEEAKSTVIYVRGYVFYDYIIEKLQKVGQNADPSDYIVFNFGHHIGPAKNPDWQPLYKSMLKNLLRTEFGNVPANHTFWRTTSPRHFIRGKGDYNSSFTVGNGSPDNFATWEAYGGTYIEQPEQNLIALRLLANASINMHGMRVLDTAPLMLGRADATSDGCHFCLPGPTQYWSLMLLKQIELDYFKETKYE
;
A
#
# COMPACT_ATOMS: atom_id res chain seq x y z
N SER A 1 -57.10 -58.65 15.14
CA SER A 1 -57.44 -58.02 13.86
C SER A 1 -56.47 -56.87 13.66
N SER A 2 -55.27 -57.15 13.14
CA SER A 2 -54.87 -56.75 11.77
C SER A 2 -54.92 -55.22 11.63
N GLY A 3 -53.86 -54.43 11.55
CA GLY A 3 -52.41 -54.60 11.38
C GLY A 3 -51.83 -53.21 11.04
N ILE A 4 -50.48 -53.09 11.04
CA ILE A 4 -49.70 -52.00 10.38
C ILE A 4 -49.74 -50.64 11.12
N LEU A 5 -48.65 -49.99 11.56
CA LEU A 5 -47.21 -50.23 11.57
C LEU A 5 -46.54 -49.27 12.61
N LEU A 6 -45.53 -49.82 13.28
CA LEU A 6 -44.37 -49.26 14.02
C LEU A 6 -44.12 -47.72 14.03
N PHE A 7 -43.87 -47.09 15.18
CA PHE A 7 -42.62 -47.06 15.98
C PHE A 7 -41.35 -46.68 15.20
N ILE A 8 -40.84 -45.45 15.41
CA ILE A 8 -39.41 -45.19 15.43
C ILE A 8 -39.07 -44.38 16.69
N VAL A 9 -38.21 -45.00 17.49
CA VAL A 9 -37.59 -44.55 18.73
C VAL A 9 -36.36 -43.69 18.41
N PHE A 10 -36.04 -42.82 19.36
CA PHE A 10 -34.74 -42.22 19.60
C PHE A 10 -33.51 -43.10 19.30
N VAL A 11 -32.39 -42.39 19.10
CA VAL A 11 -30.97 -42.78 19.18
C VAL A 11 -30.27 -43.10 17.86
N LEU A 12 -29.30 -42.22 17.53
CA LEU A 12 -27.96 -42.40 16.95
C LEU A 12 -27.71 -41.25 15.95
N LEU A 13 -26.98 -40.19 16.29
CA LEU A 13 -25.51 -40.11 16.23
C LEU A 13 -24.91 -40.84 15.02
N ASN A 14 -24.26 -40.03 14.16
CA ASN A 14 -23.43 -40.39 13.00
C ASN A 14 -24.17 -40.71 11.69
N ALA A 15 -24.32 -39.70 10.83
CA ALA A 15 -23.78 -39.69 9.47
C ALA A 15 -24.36 -38.51 8.65
N SER A 16 -23.53 -37.52 8.32
CA SER A 16 -23.10 -37.25 6.93
C SER A 16 -22.82 -35.74 6.69
N PRO A 17 -21.69 -35.38 6.05
CA PRO A 17 -21.18 -34.01 5.90
C PRO A 17 -21.77 -33.28 4.68
N ALA A 18 -23.07 -33.44 4.44
CA ALA A 18 -23.71 -32.96 3.21
C ALA A 18 -24.23 -31.50 3.28
N LEU A 19 -24.04 -30.80 4.40
CA LEU A 19 -24.41 -29.38 4.52
C LEU A 19 -23.27 -28.39 4.30
N ASP A 20 -22.01 -28.84 4.37
CA ASP A 20 -20.85 -27.98 4.07
C ASP A 20 -20.54 -27.91 2.57
N PHE A 21 -21.04 -28.87 1.77
CA PHE A 21 -20.78 -28.91 0.32
C PHE A 21 -21.64 -27.94 -0.50
N PHE A 22 -22.69 -27.36 0.10
CA PHE A 22 -23.62 -26.46 -0.60
C PHE A 22 -23.42 -24.97 -0.30
N GLN A 23 -22.51 -24.60 0.61
CA GLN A 23 -22.10 -23.20 0.79
C GLN A 23 -20.91 -22.79 -0.08
N ASP A 24 -20.08 -23.74 -0.54
CA ASP A 24 -18.89 -23.42 -1.35
C ASP A 24 -19.16 -23.18 -2.84
N ASN A 25 -20.37 -23.46 -3.35
CA ASN A 25 -20.69 -23.35 -4.78
C ASN A 25 -21.60 -22.16 -5.15
N LEU A 26 -21.91 -21.27 -4.20
CA LEU A 26 -22.67 -20.03 -4.45
C LEU A 26 -21.86 -18.75 -4.23
N PHE A 27 -20.61 -18.88 -3.80
CA PHE A 27 -19.64 -17.80 -3.82
C PHE A 27 -18.76 -18.00 -5.04
N GLY A 28 -18.92 -17.15 -6.07
CA GLY A 28 -17.81 -16.91 -6.99
C GLY A 28 -16.55 -16.69 -6.14
N SER A 29 -15.47 -17.39 -6.49
CA SER A 29 -14.24 -17.48 -5.69
C SER A 29 -13.90 -16.14 -5.06
N GLU A 30 -13.42 -16.11 -3.82
CA GLU A 30 -13.06 -14.85 -3.12
C GLU A 30 -12.20 -13.91 -3.99
N GLU A 31 -11.43 -14.47 -4.93
CA GLU A 31 -10.73 -13.78 -6.01
C GLU A 31 -11.62 -12.88 -6.88
N VAL A 32 -12.76 -13.36 -7.38
CA VAL A 32 -13.71 -12.59 -8.21
C VAL A 32 -14.34 -11.45 -7.41
N LYS A 33 -14.62 -11.67 -6.12
CA LYS A 33 -15.12 -10.61 -5.22
C LYS A 33 -14.08 -9.51 -5.04
N SER A 34 -12.80 -9.87 -4.87
CA SER A 34 -11.71 -8.91 -4.66
C SER A 34 -11.45 -8.00 -5.88
N LEU A 35 -11.44 -8.53 -7.11
CA LEU A 35 -11.20 -7.71 -8.31
C LEU A 35 -12.34 -6.71 -8.55
N SER A 36 -13.59 -7.17 -8.40
CA SER A 36 -14.76 -6.31 -8.58
C SER A 36 -14.77 -5.12 -7.61
N LEU A 37 -14.29 -5.34 -6.37
CA LEU A 37 -14.13 -4.31 -5.36
C LEU A 37 -13.10 -3.27 -5.80
N TRP A 38 -11.88 -3.69 -6.12
CA TRP A 38 -10.79 -2.77 -6.47
C TRP A 38 -11.08 -2.01 -7.76
N GLU A 39 -11.56 -2.68 -8.81
CA GLU A 39 -11.97 -2.00 -10.04
C GLU A 39 -13.12 -1.04 -9.79
N GLY A 40 -14.10 -1.41 -8.96
CA GLY A 40 -15.22 -0.55 -8.58
C GLY A 40 -14.76 0.76 -7.93
N ILE A 41 -13.76 0.70 -7.06
CA ILE A 41 -13.17 1.88 -6.41
C ILE A 41 -12.39 2.72 -7.42
N HIS A 42 -11.50 2.10 -8.19
CA HIS A 42 -10.67 2.81 -9.18
C HIS A 42 -11.50 3.36 -10.34
N ARG A 43 -12.71 2.83 -10.60
CA ARG A 43 -13.65 3.36 -11.61
C ARG A 43 -14.73 4.26 -11.02
N SER A 44 -14.78 4.42 -9.71
CA SER A 44 -15.72 5.33 -9.05
C SER A 44 -15.52 6.76 -9.53
N LYS A 45 -16.62 7.52 -9.60
CA LYS A 45 -16.57 8.97 -9.82
C LYS A 45 -15.69 9.68 -8.78
N PHE A 46 -15.70 9.18 -7.54
CA PHE A 46 -14.90 9.69 -6.42
C PHE A 46 -14.16 8.52 -5.75
N PRO A 47 -12.97 8.14 -6.23
CA PRO A 47 -12.22 6.99 -5.73
C PRO A 47 -11.87 7.11 -4.24
N VAL A 48 -11.54 8.31 -3.77
CA VAL A 48 -11.23 8.56 -2.36
C VAL A 48 -12.43 8.18 -1.49
N LEU A 49 -13.61 8.74 -1.78
CA LEU A 49 -14.87 8.46 -1.06
C LEU A 49 -15.35 7.00 -1.19
N ALA A 50 -15.02 6.33 -2.28
CA ALA A 50 -15.32 4.91 -2.45
C ALA A 50 -14.49 4.04 -1.49
N ALA A 51 -13.21 4.40 -1.25
CA ALA A 51 -12.31 3.71 -0.34
C ALA A 51 -12.47 4.13 1.14
N GLY A 52 -12.77 5.40 1.40
CA GLY A 52 -12.79 5.99 2.74
C GLY A 52 -12.91 7.52 2.69
N LYS A 53 -12.27 8.23 3.61
CA LYS A 53 -12.16 9.69 3.59
C LYS A 53 -11.06 10.17 4.53
N TRP A 54 -10.52 11.35 4.25
CA TRP A 54 -9.69 12.10 5.18
C TRP A 54 -10.55 13.00 6.05
N GLU A 55 -10.33 12.93 7.36
CA GLU A 55 -10.97 13.79 8.36
C GLU A 55 -9.90 14.43 9.23
N GLU A 56 -10.14 15.66 9.67
CA GLU A 56 -9.25 16.35 10.59
C GLU A 56 -9.50 15.82 12.01
N GLU A 57 -8.43 15.47 12.72
CA GLU A 57 -8.51 15.00 14.11
C GLU A 57 -7.43 15.69 14.94
N GLN A 58 -7.85 16.42 15.98
CA GLN A 58 -6.93 17.20 16.83
C GLN A 58 -5.91 16.31 17.56
N SER A 59 -6.30 15.09 17.91
CA SER A 59 -5.41 14.05 18.39
C SER A 59 -4.97 13.17 17.22
N SER A 60 -3.88 13.55 16.56
CA SER A 60 -3.32 12.70 15.49
C SER A 60 -2.90 11.36 16.07
N ILE A 61 -3.40 10.26 15.49
CA ILE A 61 -3.00 8.86 15.79
C ILE A 61 -1.48 8.66 15.67
N LEU A 62 -0.80 9.60 14.98
CA LEU A 62 0.62 9.52 14.71
C LEU A 62 1.50 10.08 15.85
N ASN A 63 0.97 10.90 16.77
CA ASN A 63 1.68 11.50 17.93
C ASN A 63 3.18 11.71 17.68
N ILE A 64 3.51 12.70 16.86
CA ILE A 64 4.85 12.85 16.31
C ILE A 64 5.72 13.69 17.26
N THR A 65 6.73 13.07 17.86
CA THR A 65 7.67 13.75 18.76
C THR A 65 8.73 14.53 17.98
N SER A 66 9.44 15.44 18.66
CA SER A 66 10.56 16.20 18.10
C SER A 66 11.67 15.29 17.55
N GLU A 67 11.94 14.16 18.20
CA GLU A 67 12.93 13.17 17.78
C GLU A 67 12.47 12.45 16.51
N HIS A 68 11.19 12.06 16.45
CA HIS A 68 10.60 11.47 15.25
C HIS A 68 10.70 12.45 14.07
N MET A 69 10.42 13.73 14.31
CA MET A 69 10.57 14.78 13.29
C MET A 69 12.00 14.88 12.76
N LYS A 70 13.00 14.88 13.64
CA LYS A 70 14.43 14.90 13.25
C LYS A 70 14.81 13.67 12.43
N CYS A 71 14.27 12.49 12.75
CA CYS A 71 14.48 11.29 11.95
C CYS A 71 13.90 11.45 10.53
N LEU A 72 12.66 11.92 10.41
CA LEU A 72 12.01 12.14 9.11
C LEU A 72 12.72 13.22 8.28
N ASP A 73 13.27 14.25 8.92
CA ASP A 73 14.01 15.34 8.28
C ASP A 73 15.30 14.90 7.56
N GLN A 74 15.82 13.70 7.88
CA GLN A 74 16.98 13.12 7.18
C GLN A 74 16.69 12.89 5.69
N ASN A 75 15.42 12.63 5.32
CA ASN A 75 15.02 12.55 3.92
C ASN A 75 14.75 13.94 3.36
N ARG A 76 15.80 14.56 2.82
CA ARG A 76 15.76 15.92 2.27
C ARG A 76 14.71 16.11 1.15
N TYR A 77 14.38 15.07 0.39
CA TYR A 77 13.38 15.13 -0.67
C TYR A 77 11.94 15.18 -0.15
N ALA A 78 11.72 14.66 1.06
CA ALA A 78 10.42 14.62 1.73
C ALA A 78 10.26 15.71 2.79
N ASN A 79 11.33 16.44 3.11
CA ASN A 79 11.28 17.52 4.08
C ASN A 79 10.62 18.77 3.48
N CYS A 80 9.35 18.99 3.86
CA CYS A 80 8.57 20.16 3.44
C CYS A 80 8.61 21.32 4.43
N ARG A 81 9.23 21.17 5.61
CA ARG A 81 9.36 22.24 6.61
C ARG A 81 10.54 23.16 6.32
N SER A 82 11.66 22.59 5.86
CA SER A 82 12.88 23.36 5.66
C SER A 82 12.76 24.26 4.43
N ARG A 83 12.95 25.57 4.63
CA ARG A 83 13.13 26.56 3.53
C ARG A 83 14.35 26.24 2.66
N GLN A 84 15.28 25.42 3.15
CA GLN A 84 16.48 24.99 2.43
C GLN A 84 16.24 23.78 1.54
N ASN A 85 15.00 23.31 1.36
CA ASN A 85 14.73 22.28 0.35
C ASN A 85 15.06 22.89 -1.04
N PRO A 86 16.12 22.41 -1.73
CA PRO A 86 16.61 23.03 -2.96
C PRO A 86 15.58 22.99 -4.11
N ARG A 87 14.52 22.17 -3.99
CA ARG A 87 13.37 22.19 -4.92
C ARG A 87 12.38 23.32 -4.63
N LYS A 88 12.12 23.67 -3.37
CA LYS A 88 11.26 24.82 -2.99
C LYS A 88 11.82 26.15 -3.50
N VAL A 89 13.15 26.29 -3.60
CA VAL A 89 13.83 27.52 -4.03
C VAL A 89 13.74 27.76 -5.55
N ARG A 90 13.41 26.74 -6.35
CA ARG A 90 13.30 26.87 -7.82
C ARG A 90 11.88 26.99 -8.36
N GLN A 91 10.85 26.86 -7.52
CA GLN A 91 9.54 26.41 -7.98
C GLN A 91 8.41 27.18 -7.29
N GLY A 92 7.88 28.19 -7.98
CA GLY A 92 6.63 28.81 -7.56
C GLY A 92 5.49 27.79 -7.63
N TYR A 93 4.62 27.80 -6.62
CA TYR A 93 3.30 27.13 -6.58
C TYR A 93 3.23 25.65 -6.13
N ILE A 94 4.05 25.21 -5.17
CA ILE A 94 3.67 24.07 -4.31
C ILE A 94 2.83 24.60 -3.15
N VAL A 95 1.57 24.19 -3.05
CA VAL A 95 0.69 24.51 -1.93
C VAL A 95 0.55 23.27 -1.06
N ASN A 96 1.03 23.37 0.18
CA ASN A 96 0.80 22.36 1.20
C ASN A 96 -0.22 22.85 2.23
N SER A 97 -0.91 21.91 2.87
CA SER A 97 -1.69 22.25 4.07
C SER A 97 -0.78 22.79 5.18
N HIS A 98 -1.36 23.60 6.07
CA HIS A 98 -0.62 24.19 7.18
C HIS A 98 0.05 23.13 8.05
N GLY A 99 -0.70 22.07 8.40
CA GLY A 99 -0.20 20.95 9.19
C GLY A 99 1.02 20.26 8.57
N ILE A 100 1.01 20.00 7.26
CA ILE A 100 2.18 19.44 6.56
C ILE A 100 3.39 20.38 6.65
N SER A 101 3.16 21.68 6.49
CA SER A 101 4.21 22.70 6.48
C SER A 101 4.90 22.87 7.84
N ILE A 102 4.19 22.59 8.94
CA ILE A 102 4.74 22.65 10.31
C ILE A 102 5.04 21.27 10.89
N GLY A 103 4.72 20.19 10.18
CA GLY A 103 5.00 18.81 10.62
C GLY A 103 3.96 18.22 11.58
N SER A 104 2.76 18.77 11.64
CA SER A 104 1.67 18.38 12.53
C SER A 104 0.45 17.84 11.76
N ASP A 105 0.66 17.08 10.67
CA ASP A 105 -0.42 16.60 9.78
C ASP A 105 -1.64 16.07 10.57
N PRO A 106 -2.75 16.83 10.63
CA PRO A 106 -3.88 16.49 11.50
C PRO A 106 -4.86 15.53 10.83
N TRP A 107 -4.61 15.16 9.58
CA TRP A 107 -5.53 14.40 8.78
C TRP A 107 -5.42 12.90 9.06
N VAL A 108 -6.55 12.29 9.38
CA VAL A 108 -6.72 10.87 9.66
C VAL A 108 -7.55 10.21 8.58
N TRP A 109 -7.07 9.05 8.11
CA TRP A 109 -7.81 8.23 7.17
C TRP A 109 -8.91 7.45 7.91
N LYS A 110 -10.15 7.62 7.46
CA LYS A 110 -11.32 6.85 7.91
C LYS A 110 -11.74 5.90 6.79
N PRO A 111 -11.37 4.61 6.88
CA PRO A 111 -11.69 3.64 5.84
C PRO A 111 -13.20 3.36 5.79
N LYS A 112 -13.73 3.13 4.58
CA LYS A 112 -15.09 2.62 4.38
C LYS A 112 -15.13 1.09 4.31
N LEU A 113 -14.00 0.49 3.93
CA LEU A 113 -13.85 -0.94 3.66
C LEU A 113 -12.68 -1.52 4.47
N ALA A 114 -12.76 -2.81 4.79
CA ALA A 114 -11.80 -3.47 5.69
C ALA A 114 -10.37 -3.49 5.11
N GLU A 115 -10.24 -3.53 3.79
CA GLU A 115 -8.98 -3.62 3.08
C GLU A 115 -8.17 -2.32 3.15
N TYR A 116 -8.82 -1.18 3.44
CA TYR A 116 -8.15 0.11 3.67
C TYR A 116 -7.95 0.41 5.15
N ASN A 117 -8.18 -0.56 6.04
CA ASN A 117 -8.13 -0.34 7.47
C ASN A 117 -6.69 -0.08 7.94
N THR A 118 -6.52 0.99 8.70
CA THR A 118 -5.23 1.44 9.26
C THR A 118 -5.19 1.35 10.78
N THR A 119 -6.26 0.86 11.41
CA THR A 119 -6.37 0.74 12.87
C THR A 119 -5.86 -0.63 13.32
N LEU A 120 -4.73 -0.63 14.00
CA LEU A 120 -4.16 -1.79 14.69
C LEU A 120 -5.03 -2.18 15.89
N LEU A 121 -5.21 -3.48 16.12
CA LEU A 121 -5.95 -4.01 17.28
C LEU A 121 -5.13 -3.84 18.56
N TYR A 122 -3.82 -4.10 18.48
CA TYR A 122 -2.89 -4.08 19.60
C TYR A 122 -1.60 -3.33 19.22
N PRO A 123 -1.65 -1.98 19.12
CA PRO A 123 -0.47 -1.18 18.75
C PRO A 123 0.77 -1.45 19.62
N GLY A 124 0.57 -1.77 20.90
CA GLY A 124 1.65 -2.08 21.85
C GLY A 124 2.36 -3.42 21.59
N MET A 125 1.77 -4.31 20.78
CA MET A 125 2.35 -5.62 20.44
C MET A 125 3.18 -5.61 19.16
N ILE A 126 3.18 -4.51 18.39
CA ILE A 126 3.85 -4.47 17.08
C ILE A 126 5.34 -4.81 17.17
N LYS A 127 6.05 -4.35 18.22
CA LYS A 127 7.46 -4.73 18.40
C LYS A 127 7.63 -6.23 18.52
N ASN A 128 6.77 -6.91 19.28
CA ASN A 128 6.83 -8.35 19.47
C ASN A 128 6.43 -9.12 18.21
N ILE A 129 5.39 -8.67 17.51
CA ILE A 129 4.89 -9.29 16.26
C ILE A 129 5.96 -9.26 15.16
N ILE A 130 6.77 -8.19 15.11
CA ILE A 130 7.76 -7.94 14.06
C ILE A 130 9.18 -8.36 14.48
N SER A 131 9.47 -8.55 15.77
CA SER A 131 10.82 -8.89 16.24
C SER A 131 11.35 -10.14 15.55
N GLY A 132 12.58 -10.06 15.04
CA GLY A 132 13.23 -11.15 14.29
C GLY A 132 12.83 -11.26 12.82
N LYS A 133 11.80 -10.52 12.37
CA LYS A 133 11.33 -10.50 10.98
C LYS A 133 11.93 -9.33 10.21
N LYS A 134 11.94 -9.43 8.89
CA LYS A 134 12.29 -8.37 7.95
C LYS A 134 11.10 -7.98 7.08
N ILE A 135 11.08 -6.72 6.66
CA ILE A 135 10.10 -6.16 5.74
C ILE A 135 10.86 -5.56 4.56
N PHE A 136 10.88 -6.28 3.45
CA PHE A 136 11.52 -5.85 2.22
C PHE A 136 10.60 -4.92 1.44
N LEU A 137 11.02 -3.67 1.29
CA LEU A 137 10.34 -2.66 0.48
C LEU A 137 11.06 -2.52 -0.86
N VAL A 138 10.47 -3.05 -1.93
CA VAL A 138 11.06 -3.09 -3.27
C VAL A 138 10.37 -2.10 -4.18
N GLY A 139 11.11 -1.13 -4.72
CA GLY A 139 10.52 -0.19 -5.68
C GLY A 139 11.33 1.07 -5.93
N ASP A 140 10.61 2.12 -6.33
CA ASP A 140 11.17 3.39 -6.77
C ASP A 140 11.41 4.40 -5.61
N SER A 141 11.56 5.68 -5.95
CA SER A 141 11.81 6.75 -4.96
C SER A 141 10.68 6.94 -3.95
N LEU A 142 9.43 6.56 -4.27
CA LEU A 142 8.32 6.60 -3.32
C LEU A 142 8.44 5.47 -2.29
N THR A 143 8.97 4.32 -2.69
CA THR A 143 9.31 3.22 -1.77
C THR A 143 10.44 3.63 -0.83
N MET A 144 11.43 4.38 -1.32
CA MET A 144 12.47 4.97 -0.46
C MET A 144 11.88 5.94 0.58
N GLN A 145 10.90 6.78 0.21
CA GLN A 145 10.20 7.65 1.17
C GLN A 145 9.43 6.82 2.21
N TRP A 146 8.80 5.73 1.79
CA TRP A 146 8.13 4.81 2.70
C TRP A 146 9.10 4.16 3.67
N TYR A 147 10.26 3.69 3.19
CA TYR A 147 11.32 3.17 4.04
C TYR A 147 11.71 4.16 5.14
N THR A 148 12.00 5.43 4.80
CA THR A 148 12.28 6.45 5.82
C THR A 148 11.14 6.59 6.82
N SER A 149 9.90 6.72 6.33
CA SER A 149 8.73 6.86 7.18
C SER A 149 8.57 5.68 8.16
N MET A 150 8.72 4.47 7.66
CA MET A 150 8.49 3.24 8.42
C MET A 150 9.60 2.99 9.45
N THR A 151 10.86 3.18 9.08
CA THR A 151 12.01 3.08 10.01
C THR A 151 11.86 4.10 11.15
N CYS A 152 11.51 5.35 10.85
CA CYS A 152 11.29 6.36 11.90
C CYS A 152 10.07 6.03 12.78
N GLN A 153 8.99 5.48 12.21
CA GLN A 153 7.86 4.99 13.01
C GLN A 153 8.29 3.85 13.94
N PHE A 154 9.12 2.92 13.48
CA PHE A 154 9.59 1.81 14.31
C PHE A 154 10.42 2.30 15.48
N GLN A 155 11.37 3.20 15.21
CA GLN A 155 12.22 3.78 16.24
C GLN A 155 11.41 4.58 17.27
N HIS A 156 10.56 5.50 16.82
CA HIS A 156 9.97 6.50 17.72
C HIS A 156 8.55 6.19 18.19
N LYS A 157 7.82 5.27 17.53
CA LYS A 157 6.46 4.88 17.93
C LYS A 157 6.41 3.47 18.52
N TYR A 158 7.22 2.54 18.03
CA TYR A 158 7.18 1.14 18.46
C TYR A 158 8.39 0.71 19.30
N GLY A 159 9.28 1.63 19.66
CA GLY A 159 10.36 1.39 20.62
C GLY A 159 11.50 0.51 20.12
N PHE A 160 11.77 0.51 18.82
CA PHE A 160 12.95 -0.13 18.24
C PHE A 160 14.19 0.76 18.46
N SER A 161 15.37 0.16 18.60
CA SER A 161 16.62 0.90 18.39
C SER A 161 16.75 1.35 16.93
N GLU A 162 17.65 2.28 16.63
CA GLU A 162 17.92 2.69 15.25
C GLU A 162 18.40 1.51 14.38
N GLU A 163 19.30 0.69 14.94
CA GLU A 163 19.84 -0.51 14.29
C GLU A 163 18.77 -1.57 14.10
N GLU A 164 17.93 -1.82 15.12
CA GLU A 164 16.79 -2.74 15.03
C GLU A 164 15.82 -2.28 13.93
N ALA A 165 15.46 -0.99 13.88
CA ALA A 165 14.53 -0.47 12.88
C ALA A 165 15.09 -0.57 11.45
N LYS A 166 16.39 -0.32 11.26
CA LYS A 166 17.09 -0.42 9.96
C LYS A 166 17.33 -1.86 9.51
N SER A 167 17.53 -2.80 10.43
CA SER A 167 17.65 -4.22 10.09
C SER A 167 16.29 -4.89 9.83
N THR A 168 15.23 -4.35 10.44
CA THR A 168 13.86 -4.81 10.24
C THR A 168 13.28 -4.32 8.91
N VAL A 169 13.41 -3.05 8.56
CA VAL A 169 12.87 -2.51 7.29
C VAL A 169 13.99 -2.43 6.28
N ILE A 170 13.90 -3.16 5.17
CA ILE A 170 14.96 -3.23 4.15
C ILE A 170 14.49 -2.60 2.85
N TYR A 171 15.13 -1.52 2.41
CA TYR A 171 14.85 -0.92 1.10
C TYR A 171 15.68 -1.55 -0.01
N VAL A 172 14.99 -2.13 -1.00
CA VAL A 172 15.59 -2.62 -2.23
C VAL A 172 15.21 -1.70 -3.38
N ARG A 173 16.12 -0.80 -3.75
CA ARG A 173 15.92 0.06 -4.92
C ARG A 173 15.72 -0.77 -6.17
N GLY A 174 14.58 -0.58 -6.83
CA GLY A 174 14.27 -1.11 -8.14
C GLY A 174 14.10 0.00 -9.17
N TYR A 175 14.63 -0.24 -10.37
CA TYR A 175 14.52 0.65 -11.52
C TYR A 175 13.84 -0.08 -12.66
N VAL A 176 13.32 0.64 -13.65
CA VAL A 176 12.54 0.09 -14.79
C VAL A 176 13.21 -1.07 -15.55
N PHE A 177 14.52 -1.25 -15.40
CA PHE A 177 15.25 -2.38 -15.97
C PHE A 177 14.98 -3.66 -15.16
N TYR A 178 14.03 -4.45 -15.65
CA TYR A 178 13.56 -5.69 -15.01
C TYR A 178 14.72 -6.65 -14.67
N ASP A 179 15.65 -6.91 -15.60
CA ASP A 179 16.76 -7.85 -15.37
C ASP A 179 17.64 -7.43 -14.19
N TYR A 180 17.89 -6.13 -14.06
CA TYR A 180 18.63 -5.57 -12.92
C TYR A 180 17.88 -5.74 -11.60
N ILE A 181 16.54 -5.61 -11.62
CA ILE A 181 15.72 -5.86 -10.42
C ILE A 181 15.84 -7.33 -10.02
N ILE A 182 15.70 -8.28 -10.95
CA ILE A 182 15.68 -9.71 -10.63
C ILE A 182 16.99 -10.17 -10.02
N GLU A 183 18.13 -9.79 -10.60
CA GLU A 183 19.43 -10.15 -10.04
C GLU A 183 19.58 -9.64 -8.60
N LYS A 184 19.12 -8.40 -8.35
CA LYS A 184 19.18 -7.80 -7.03
C LYS A 184 18.19 -8.47 -6.06
N LEU A 185 16.99 -8.80 -6.51
CA LEU A 185 15.99 -9.52 -5.72
C LEU A 185 16.48 -10.90 -5.32
N GLN A 186 17.11 -11.64 -6.23
CA GLN A 186 17.68 -12.95 -5.93
C GLN A 186 18.78 -12.85 -4.86
N LYS A 187 19.69 -11.88 -4.98
CA LYS A 187 20.75 -11.66 -3.98
C LYS A 187 20.20 -11.28 -2.61
N VAL A 188 19.18 -10.41 -2.57
CA VAL A 188 18.58 -10.00 -1.30
C VAL A 188 17.73 -11.13 -0.71
N GLY A 189 16.98 -11.85 -1.55
CA GLY A 189 16.11 -12.96 -1.18
C GLY A 189 16.84 -14.16 -0.61
N GLN A 190 18.13 -14.36 -0.91
CA GLN A 190 18.96 -15.40 -0.27
C GLN A 190 19.00 -15.32 1.26
N ASN A 191 18.75 -14.13 1.83
CA ASN A 191 18.74 -13.91 3.28
C ASN A 191 17.32 -13.73 3.84
N ALA A 192 16.29 -14.05 3.06
CA ALA A 192 14.90 -13.93 3.47
C ALA A 192 14.40 -15.23 4.12
N ASP A 193 13.74 -15.07 5.27
CA ASP A 193 13.15 -16.13 6.07
C ASP A 193 11.64 -16.28 5.75
N PRO A 194 11.02 -17.45 5.95
CA PRO A 194 9.57 -17.62 5.79
C PRO A 194 8.71 -16.65 6.64
N SER A 195 9.24 -16.15 7.75
CA SER A 195 8.56 -15.17 8.60
C SER A 195 8.66 -13.72 8.10
N ASP A 196 9.47 -13.44 7.07
CA ASP A 196 9.66 -12.11 6.51
C ASP A 196 8.48 -11.69 5.61
N TYR A 197 8.40 -10.40 5.29
CA TYR A 197 7.42 -9.81 4.39
C TYR A 197 8.08 -9.06 3.24
N ILE A 198 7.43 -9.02 2.09
CA ILE A 198 7.89 -8.24 0.93
C ILE A 198 6.76 -7.42 0.32
N VAL A 199 7.07 -6.18 -0.06
CA VAL A 199 6.14 -5.29 -0.75
C VAL A 199 6.79 -4.72 -2.01
N PHE A 200 6.16 -4.97 -3.15
CA PHE A 200 6.58 -4.45 -4.45
C PHE A 200 5.80 -3.19 -4.83
N ASN A 201 6.49 -2.23 -5.46
CA ASN A 201 5.86 -1.08 -6.08
C ASN A 201 6.66 -0.58 -7.30
N PHE A 202 6.02 -0.59 -8.47
CA PHE A 202 6.57 -0.04 -9.70
C PHE A 202 5.49 0.67 -10.51
N GLY A 203 5.71 1.95 -10.85
CA GLY A 203 4.83 2.66 -11.79
C GLY A 203 5.30 4.06 -12.16
N HIS A 204 5.92 4.82 -11.22
CA HIS A 204 6.31 6.22 -11.45
C HIS A 204 7.36 6.43 -12.54
N HIS A 205 8.01 5.38 -13.02
CA HIS A 205 9.03 5.47 -14.06
C HIS A 205 8.65 4.80 -15.38
N ILE A 206 7.43 4.27 -15.47
CA ILE A 206 6.89 3.62 -16.67
C ILE A 206 5.72 4.50 -17.11
N GLY A 207 5.62 4.84 -18.39
CA GLY A 207 4.55 5.71 -18.85
C GLY A 207 4.81 6.30 -20.24
N PRO A 208 3.78 6.93 -20.83
CA PRO A 208 3.78 7.36 -22.22
C PRO A 208 4.85 8.41 -22.52
N ALA A 209 5.23 9.22 -21.54
CA ALA A 209 6.28 10.23 -21.68
C ALA A 209 7.67 9.65 -21.99
N LYS A 210 7.94 8.40 -21.58
CA LYS A 210 9.22 7.72 -21.83
C LYS A 210 9.12 6.66 -22.93
N ASN A 211 7.96 6.03 -23.05
CA ASN A 211 7.71 5.00 -24.05
C ASN A 211 6.23 5.02 -24.43
N PRO A 212 5.84 5.33 -25.68
CA PRO A 212 4.44 5.28 -26.09
C PRO A 212 3.83 3.88 -25.92
N ASP A 213 4.65 2.82 -26.05
CA ASP A 213 4.28 1.41 -25.83
C ASP A 213 4.51 0.96 -24.38
N TRP A 214 4.26 1.84 -23.41
CA TRP A 214 4.50 1.52 -22.01
C TRP A 214 3.61 0.40 -21.46
N GLN A 215 2.38 0.22 -21.98
CA GLN A 215 1.45 -0.77 -21.43
C GLN A 215 1.91 -2.22 -21.65
N PRO A 216 2.29 -2.66 -22.87
CA PRO A 216 2.89 -3.98 -23.06
C PRO A 216 4.12 -4.20 -22.19
N LEU A 217 5.00 -3.20 -22.09
CA LEU A 217 6.19 -3.27 -21.25
C LEU A 217 5.83 -3.48 -19.77
N TYR A 218 4.88 -2.69 -19.26
CA TYR A 218 4.39 -2.79 -17.89
C TYR A 218 3.77 -4.16 -17.59
N LYS A 219 2.90 -4.66 -18.48
CA LYS A 219 2.29 -5.99 -18.38
C LYS A 219 3.34 -7.10 -18.37
N SER A 220 4.34 -7.01 -19.24
CA SER A 220 5.43 -8.00 -19.33
C SER A 220 6.25 -8.03 -18.05
N MET A 221 6.70 -6.85 -17.58
CA MET A 221 7.42 -6.71 -16.32
C MET A 221 6.64 -7.29 -15.13
N LEU A 222 5.36 -6.96 -15.00
CA LEU A 222 4.50 -7.48 -13.92
C LEU A 222 4.35 -8.99 -13.99
N LYS A 223 4.06 -9.56 -15.17
CA LYS A 223 3.94 -11.01 -15.34
C LYS A 223 5.21 -11.74 -14.94
N ASN A 224 6.37 -11.21 -15.31
CA ASN A 224 7.64 -11.83 -14.96
C ASN A 224 7.90 -11.69 -13.45
N LEU A 225 7.63 -10.53 -12.86
CA LEU A 225 7.73 -10.32 -11.41
C LEU A 225 6.83 -11.28 -10.62
N LEU A 226 5.56 -11.43 -11.01
CA LEU A 226 4.59 -12.32 -10.36
C LEU A 226 4.94 -13.81 -10.47
N ARG A 227 5.90 -14.17 -11.31
CA ARG A 227 6.45 -15.54 -11.43
C ARG A 227 7.78 -15.70 -10.71
N THR A 228 8.41 -14.61 -10.31
CA THR A 228 9.72 -14.64 -9.65
C THR A 228 9.52 -14.98 -8.17
N GLU A 229 10.19 -16.03 -7.72
CA GLU A 229 10.29 -16.35 -6.29
C GLU A 229 11.25 -15.37 -5.59
N PHE A 230 10.89 -14.96 -4.37
CA PHE A 230 11.74 -14.10 -3.55
C PHE A 230 12.18 -14.84 -2.29
N GLY A 231 13.30 -15.55 -2.39
CA GLY A 231 13.83 -16.34 -1.27
C GLY A 231 12.78 -17.33 -0.76
N ASN A 232 12.67 -17.44 0.57
CA ASN A 232 11.70 -18.30 1.23
C ASN A 232 10.44 -17.57 1.72
N VAL A 233 10.21 -16.32 1.29
CA VAL A 233 9.04 -15.54 1.72
C VAL A 233 7.77 -16.14 1.12
N PRO A 234 6.77 -16.51 1.94
CA PRO A 234 5.58 -17.17 1.43
C PRO A 234 4.67 -16.21 0.66
N ALA A 235 3.84 -16.79 -0.19
CA ALA A 235 2.81 -16.14 -1.00
C ALA A 235 1.99 -15.11 -0.21
N ASN A 236 1.44 -15.55 0.93
CA ASN A 236 0.65 -14.71 1.80
C ASN A 236 1.48 -13.56 2.40
N HIS A 237 2.80 -13.62 2.53
CA HIS A 237 3.62 -12.50 3.04
C HIS A 237 4.10 -11.54 1.94
N THR A 238 3.63 -11.74 0.71
CA THR A 238 4.03 -10.98 -0.46
C THR A 238 2.91 -10.02 -0.86
N PHE A 239 3.24 -8.74 -1.05
CA PHE A 239 2.27 -7.70 -1.39
C PHE A 239 2.66 -6.92 -2.66
N TRP A 240 1.66 -6.54 -3.42
CA TRP A 240 1.72 -5.49 -4.41
C TRP A 240 1.09 -4.23 -3.86
N ARG A 241 1.86 -3.14 -3.77
CA ARG A 241 1.30 -1.81 -3.49
C ARG A 241 1.02 -1.07 -4.79
N THR A 242 -0.20 -0.57 -4.94
CA THR A 242 -0.58 0.29 -6.07
C THR A 242 0.30 1.53 -6.18
N THR A 243 0.54 1.98 -7.40
CA THR A 243 1.27 3.22 -7.70
C THR A 243 0.48 4.43 -7.21
N SER A 244 1.14 5.30 -6.43
CA SER A 244 0.53 6.55 -5.99
C SER A 244 0.33 7.52 -7.16
N PRO A 245 -0.74 8.33 -7.16
CA PRO A 245 -0.94 9.32 -8.20
C PRO A 245 0.09 10.44 -8.09
N ARG A 246 0.38 11.10 -9.21
CA ARG A 246 1.07 12.39 -9.25
C ARG A 246 0.04 13.52 -9.19
N HIS A 247 0.26 14.51 -8.33
CA HIS A 247 -0.63 15.64 -8.08
C HIS A 247 -0.33 16.87 -8.96
N PHE A 248 0.12 16.64 -10.20
CA PHE A 248 0.10 17.67 -11.22
C PHE A 248 -1.32 17.84 -11.74
N ILE A 249 -1.81 19.07 -11.77
CA ILE A 249 -3.13 19.39 -12.34
C ILE A 249 -3.14 18.96 -13.81
N ARG A 250 -4.23 18.33 -14.26
CA ARG A 250 -4.35 17.87 -15.65
C ARG A 250 -4.07 18.98 -16.66
N GLY A 251 -3.24 18.68 -17.66
CA GLY A 251 -2.81 19.66 -18.68
C GLY A 251 -1.82 20.72 -18.16
N LYS A 252 -1.35 20.59 -16.92
CA LYS A 252 -0.23 21.34 -16.34
C LYS A 252 0.96 20.38 -16.15
N GLY A 253 2.16 20.92 -16.30
CA GLY A 253 3.36 20.12 -16.49
C GLY A 253 3.79 19.30 -15.27
N ASP A 254 4.11 18.04 -15.55
CA ASP A 254 5.05 17.17 -14.80
C ASP A 254 6.49 17.35 -15.38
N TYR A 255 6.56 17.68 -16.68
CA TYR A 255 7.77 18.00 -17.43
C TYR A 255 7.46 19.19 -18.36
N ASN A 256 8.21 20.29 -18.24
CA ASN A 256 8.24 21.44 -19.17
C ASN A 256 7.23 22.61 -19.00
N SER A 257 6.74 22.91 -17.81
CA SER A 257 6.05 24.21 -17.54
C SER A 257 6.30 24.73 -16.12
N SER A 258 5.96 25.99 -15.86
CA SER A 258 5.60 26.40 -14.49
C SER A 258 4.52 25.45 -14.00
N PHE A 259 4.79 24.72 -12.92
CA PHE A 259 3.86 23.73 -12.40
C PHE A 259 3.16 24.32 -11.17
N THR A 260 1.86 24.05 -11.05
CA THR A 260 1.09 24.30 -9.83
C THR A 260 0.68 22.95 -9.32
N VAL A 261 1.16 22.61 -8.11
CA VAL A 261 0.84 21.33 -7.46
C VAL A 261 0.43 21.54 -6.03
N GLY A 262 -0.39 20.61 -5.57
CA GLY A 262 -0.86 20.55 -4.20
C GLY A 262 -2.16 21.30 -3.95
N ASN A 263 -2.58 21.28 -2.68
CA ASN A 263 -3.83 21.85 -2.20
C ASN A 263 -3.65 22.36 -0.77
N GLY A 264 -4.53 23.25 -0.31
CA GLY A 264 -4.51 23.75 1.08
C GLY A 264 -5.00 22.73 2.11
N SER A 265 -5.68 21.68 1.66
CA SER A 265 -6.25 20.60 2.47
C SER A 265 -6.43 19.34 1.62
N PRO A 266 -6.66 18.16 2.24
CA PRO A 266 -7.10 17.00 1.51
C PRO A 266 -8.38 17.26 0.70
N ASP A 267 -8.52 16.54 -0.40
CA ASP A 267 -9.70 16.57 -1.26
C ASP A 267 -10.33 15.17 -1.34
N ASN A 268 -11.42 14.98 -0.61
CA ASN A 268 -12.18 13.72 -0.64
C ASN A 268 -12.93 13.53 -1.98
N PHE A 269 -13.13 14.58 -2.77
CA PHE A 269 -13.77 14.51 -4.09
C PHE A 269 -12.74 14.46 -5.23
N ALA A 270 -11.47 14.29 -4.91
CA ALA A 270 -10.41 14.13 -5.88
C ALA A 270 -10.73 12.98 -6.85
N THR A 271 -10.45 13.21 -8.13
CA THR A 271 -10.68 12.27 -9.22
C THR A 271 -9.38 11.94 -9.93
N TRP A 272 -9.32 10.79 -10.60
CA TRP A 272 -8.17 10.44 -11.44
C TRP A 272 -7.98 11.40 -12.61
N GLU A 273 -9.05 12.06 -13.06
CA GLU A 273 -8.98 13.04 -14.14
C GLU A 273 -8.44 14.40 -13.70
N ALA A 274 -8.50 14.71 -12.41
CA ALA A 274 -7.96 15.96 -11.87
C ALA A 274 -6.42 15.95 -11.82
N TYR A 275 -5.84 14.77 -11.63
CA TYR A 275 -4.43 14.54 -11.34
C TYR A 275 -3.75 13.65 -12.39
N GLY A 276 -2.41 13.60 -12.39
CA GLY A 276 -1.58 12.91 -13.40
C GLY A 276 -0.79 13.84 -14.32
N GLY A 277 -1.06 15.15 -14.29
CA GLY A 277 -0.37 16.12 -15.15
C GLY A 277 -0.78 15.98 -16.62
N THR A 278 0.19 15.84 -17.52
CA THR A 278 -0.09 15.70 -18.96
C THR A 278 -0.68 14.33 -19.32
N TYR A 279 -0.47 13.30 -18.50
CA TYR A 279 -0.84 11.92 -18.80
C TYR A 279 -1.51 11.24 -17.60
N ILE A 280 -2.54 10.41 -17.85
CA ILE A 280 -3.31 9.73 -16.80
C ILE A 280 -2.88 8.26 -16.61
N GLU A 281 -1.58 7.96 -16.68
CA GLU A 281 -1.11 6.57 -16.74
C GLU A 281 -1.21 5.81 -15.41
N GLN A 282 -1.05 6.46 -14.25
CA GLN A 282 -1.03 5.77 -12.95
C GLN A 282 -2.32 5.01 -12.59
N PRO A 283 -3.54 5.57 -12.78
CA PRO A 283 -4.76 4.79 -12.56
C PRO A 283 -4.88 3.60 -13.51
N GLU A 284 -4.42 3.73 -14.76
CA GLU A 284 -4.41 2.63 -15.72
C GLU A 284 -3.39 1.54 -15.35
N GLN A 285 -2.20 1.94 -14.87
CA GLN A 285 -1.20 1.03 -14.30
C GLN A 285 -1.79 0.22 -13.14
N ASN A 286 -2.48 0.89 -12.22
CA ASN A 286 -3.11 0.22 -11.08
C ASN A 286 -4.15 -0.80 -11.54
N LEU A 287 -5.04 -0.43 -12.47
CA LEU A 287 -6.02 -1.36 -13.04
C LEU A 287 -5.36 -2.55 -13.75
N ILE A 288 -4.27 -2.33 -14.49
CA ILE A 288 -3.51 -3.43 -15.11
C ILE A 288 -2.95 -4.37 -14.03
N ALA A 289 -2.31 -3.82 -12.99
CA ALA A 289 -1.73 -4.62 -11.93
C ALA A 289 -2.78 -5.43 -11.17
N LEU A 290 -3.89 -4.80 -10.77
CA LEU A 290 -5.00 -5.43 -10.07
C LEU A 290 -5.60 -6.60 -10.87
N ARG A 291 -5.78 -6.43 -12.19
CA ARG A 291 -6.26 -7.52 -13.07
C ARG A 291 -5.30 -8.68 -13.17
N LEU A 292 -3.99 -8.41 -13.21
CA LEU A 292 -2.98 -9.47 -13.27
C LEU A 292 -2.86 -10.21 -11.94
N LEU A 293 -2.98 -9.50 -10.82
CA LEU A 293 -2.95 -10.06 -9.45
C LEU A 293 -4.19 -10.91 -9.16
N ALA A 294 -5.36 -10.51 -9.65
CA ALA A 294 -6.59 -11.29 -9.51
C ALA A 294 -6.66 -12.52 -10.43
N ASN A 295 -5.74 -12.64 -11.39
CA ASN A 295 -5.69 -13.79 -12.27
C ASN A 295 -4.81 -14.88 -11.66
N ALA A 296 -5.43 -15.92 -11.10
CA ALA A 296 -4.74 -17.06 -10.48
C ALA A 296 -3.73 -17.77 -11.41
N SER A 297 -3.95 -17.75 -12.73
CA SER A 297 -3.00 -18.36 -13.69
C SER A 297 -1.73 -17.52 -13.91
N ILE A 298 -1.72 -16.28 -13.40
CA ILE A 298 -0.60 -15.33 -13.53
C ILE A 298 0.01 -15.07 -12.15
N ASN A 299 -0.83 -14.83 -11.14
CA ASN A 299 -0.43 -14.66 -9.75
C ASN A 299 -0.19 -16.02 -9.08
N MET A 300 0.77 -16.78 -9.61
CA MET A 300 1.08 -18.13 -9.15
C MET A 300 1.46 -18.18 -7.66
N HIS A 301 1.94 -17.06 -7.13
CA HIS A 301 2.37 -16.90 -5.75
C HIS A 301 1.34 -16.19 -4.87
N GLY A 302 0.09 -16.04 -5.29
CA GLY A 302 -0.98 -15.52 -4.42
C GLY A 302 -0.69 -14.16 -3.78
N MET A 303 0.06 -13.28 -4.46
CA MET A 303 0.46 -11.97 -3.95
C MET A 303 -0.77 -11.14 -3.57
N ARG A 304 -0.76 -10.57 -2.36
CA ARG A 304 -1.83 -9.74 -1.83
C ARG A 304 -1.77 -8.31 -2.37
N VAL A 305 -2.90 -7.60 -2.32
CA VAL A 305 -2.98 -6.19 -2.74
C VAL A 305 -2.93 -5.28 -1.50
N LEU A 306 -2.06 -4.28 -1.56
CA LEU A 306 -2.04 -3.12 -0.66
C LEU A 306 -2.44 -1.88 -1.47
N ASP A 307 -3.74 -1.68 -1.69
CA ASP A 307 -4.23 -0.56 -2.50
C ASP A 307 -4.20 0.74 -1.71
N THR A 308 -3.16 1.53 -1.94
CA THR A 308 -2.97 2.83 -1.29
C THR A 308 -3.32 4.00 -2.19
N ALA A 309 -3.54 3.77 -3.49
CA ALA A 309 -3.67 4.85 -4.46
C ALA A 309 -4.88 5.76 -4.20
N PRO A 310 -6.09 5.27 -3.87
CA PRO A 310 -7.23 6.12 -3.55
C PRO A 310 -7.01 7.01 -2.33
N LEU A 311 -6.37 6.47 -1.28
CA LEU A 311 -6.00 7.25 -0.10
C LEU A 311 -5.04 8.40 -0.47
N MET A 312 -4.05 8.11 -1.31
CA MET A 312 -3.06 9.11 -1.74
C MET A 312 -3.64 10.14 -2.72
N LEU A 313 -4.65 9.77 -3.50
CA LEU A 313 -5.31 10.66 -4.46
C LEU A 313 -5.84 11.92 -3.79
N GLY A 314 -6.49 11.79 -2.62
CA GLY A 314 -7.00 12.93 -1.87
C GLY A 314 -5.95 13.77 -1.15
N ARG A 315 -4.65 13.46 -1.27
CA ARG A 315 -3.57 14.08 -0.48
C ARG A 315 -2.61 14.93 -1.30
N ALA A 316 -3.14 15.65 -2.28
CA ALA A 316 -2.38 16.66 -3.00
C ALA A 316 -1.74 17.68 -2.04
N ASP A 317 -2.42 18.00 -0.92
CA ASP A 317 -1.92 18.91 0.12
C ASP A 317 -0.60 18.48 0.77
N ALA A 318 -0.24 17.21 0.64
CA ALA A 318 0.95 16.63 1.25
C ALA A 318 2.06 16.33 0.23
N THR A 319 2.00 16.86 -0.99
CA THR A 319 3.05 16.61 -1.99
C THR A 319 4.27 17.53 -1.81
N SER A 320 5.49 17.01 -2.00
CA SER A 320 6.71 17.81 -1.95
C SER A 320 7.19 18.32 -3.31
N ASP A 321 6.70 17.74 -4.42
CA ASP A 321 7.06 18.14 -5.79
C ASP A 321 6.03 17.72 -6.87
N GLY A 322 4.84 17.26 -6.47
CA GLY A 322 3.83 16.70 -7.37
C GLY A 322 3.93 15.17 -7.55
N CYS A 323 5.08 14.55 -7.28
CA CYS A 323 5.24 13.09 -7.33
C CYS A 323 5.40 12.49 -5.94
N HIS A 324 6.24 13.12 -5.14
CA HIS A 324 6.68 12.70 -3.82
C HIS A 324 5.82 13.33 -2.74
N PHE A 325 5.86 12.74 -1.55
CA PHE A 325 5.10 13.22 -0.40
C PHE A 325 6.00 13.80 0.67
N CYS A 326 5.45 14.74 1.43
CA CYS A 326 6.07 15.30 2.62
C CYS A 326 6.10 14.26 3.75
N LEU A 327 7.13 14.33 4.60
CA LEU A 327 7.25 13.55 5.83
C LEU A 327 7.32 14.49 7.05
N PRO A 328 6.47 14.32 8.09
CA PRO A 328 5.38 13.35 8.15
C PRO A 328 4.25 13.70 7.17
N GLY A 329 3.38 12.73 6.93
CA GLY A 329 2.37 12.84 5.90
C GLY A 329 1.69 11.49 5.61
N PRO A 330 0.93 11.39 4.50
CA PRO A 330 0.06 10.26 4.21
C PRO A 330 0.81 8.94 4.01
N THR A 331 2.11 8.96 3.73
CA THR A 331 2.93 7.75 3.60
C THR A 331 2.99 6.92 4.87
N GLN A 332 2.75 7.53 6.03
CA GLN A 332 2.66 6.81 7.31
C GLN A 332 1.49 5.82 7.35
N TYR A 333 0.44 6.06 6.58
CA TYR A 333 -0.70 5.16 6.45
C TYR A 333 -0.39 3.93 5.61
N TRP A 334 0.61 3.99 4.72
CA TRP A 334 1.10 2.79 4.03
C TRP A 334 1.64 1.76 5.04
N SER A 335 2.42 2.22 6.01
CA SER A 335 2.92 1.37 7.10
C SER A 335 1.77 0.83 7.95
N LEU A 336 0.77 1.65 8.27
CA LEU A 336 -0.36 1.21 9.09
C LEU A 336 -1.22 0.15 8.38
N MET A 337 -1.47 0.31 7.09
CA MET A 337 -2.18 -0.70 6.29
C MET A 337 -1.40 -2.02 6.25
N LEU A 338 -0.07 -1.96 6.04
CA LEU A 338 0.77 -3.17 6.03
C LEU A 338 0.82 -3.84 7.40
N LEU A 339 1.11 -3.08 8.46
CA LEU A 339 1.17 -3.59 9.83
C LEU A 339 -0.15 -4.19 10.28
N LYS A 340 -1.28 -3.66 9.80
CA LYS A 340 -2.59 -4.25 10.06
C LYS A 340 -2.69 -5.66 9.47
N GLN A 341 -2.23 -5.86 8.25
CA GLN A 341 -2.24 -7.20 7.63
C GLN A 341 -1.31 -8.16 8.37
N ILE A 342 -0.11 -7.71 8.73
CA ILE A 342 0.86 -8.51 9.50
C ILE A 342 0.30 -8.89 10.88
N GLU A 343 -0.34 -7.96 11.57
CA GLU A 343 -1.02 -8.22 12.85
C GLU A 343 -2.12 -9.29 12.70
N LEU A 344 -2.92 -9.20 11.65
CA LEU A 344 -3.96 -10.19 11.38
C LEU A 344 -3.39 -11.57 11.05
N ASP A 345 -2.29 -11.63 10.30
CA ASP A 345 -1.62 -12.89 9.99
C ASP A 345 -1.08 -13.55 11.26
N TYR A 346 -0.41 -12.78 12.12
CA TYR A 346 0.08 -13.26 13.42
C TYR A 346 -1.03 -13.90 14.27
N PHE A 347 -2.20 -13.26 14.36
CA PHE A 347 -3.32 -13.81 15.14
C PHE A 347 -4.05 -14.96 14.46
N LYS A 348 -3.93 -15.11 13.15
CA LYS A 348 -4.41 -16.31 12.46
C LYS A 348 -3.49 -17.48 12.76
N GLU A 349 -2.19 -17.31 12.58
CA GLU A 349 -1.18 -18.35 12.78
C GLU A 349 -1.17 -18.88 14.24
N THR A 350 -1.19 -17.98 15.22
CA THR A 350 -1.16 -18.34 16.65
C THR A 350 -2.45 -18.95 17.20
N LYS A 351 -3.58 -18.88 16.48
CA LYS A 351 -4.84 -19.50 16.91
C LYS A 351 -4.97 -20.96 16.48
N TYR A 352 -4.11 -21.43 15.59
CA TYR A 352 -4.09 -22.80 15.09
C TYR A 352 -2.91 -23.63 15.63
N GLU A 353 -2.10 -23.04 16.53
CA GLU A 353 -1.15 -23.72 17.41
C GLU A 353 -1.77 -23.95 18.79
#